data_AF-A0A3E1QA09-F1
#
_entry.id   AF-A0A3E1QA09-F1
#
_cell.length_a   1.000
_cell.length_b   1.000
_cell.length_c   1.000
_cell.angle_alpha   90.00
_cell.angle_beta   90.00
_cell.angle_gamma   90.00
#
_symmetry.space_group_name_H-M   'P 1'
#
loop_
_entity.id
_entity.type
_entity.pdbx_description
1 polymer ?
#
loop_
_entity_poly.entity_id
_entity_poly.type
_entity_poly.pdbx_seq_one_letter_code
_entity_poly.pdbx_strand_id
1 'polypeptide(L)'
;MKTEELKEQNRIDLEPFYQALEDDSKLLEEALEILLGMVHFEPKSVKKLALVIKEDSRNLYNEIAELSKSNQDKGNTPSCCGGH
;
A
#
# COMPACT_ATOMS: atom_id res chain seq x y z
N MET A 1 29.07 -28.16 7.19
CA MET A 1 27.90 -28.80 6.55
C MET A 1 26.79 -29.11 7.56
N LYS A 2 26.35 -28.14 8.38
CA LYS A 2 25.17 -28.30 9.29
C LYS A 2 24.27 -27.06 9.35
N THR A 3 24.68 -25.97 8.72
CA THR A 3 23.99 -24.66 8.74
C THR A 3 23.21 -24.37 7.45
N GLU A 4 23.40 -25.17 6.41
CA GLU A 4 22.68 -25.05 5.12
C GLU A 4 21.38 -25.87 5.13
N GLU A 5 21.40 -27.06 5.75
CA GLU A 5 20.23 -27.95 5.87
C GLU A 5 19.09 -27.36 6.75
N LEU A 6 19.41 -26.52 7.73
CA LEU A 6 18.41 -25.80 8.55
C LEU A 6 17.73 -24.64 7.78
N LYS A 7 18.35 -24.12 6.73
CA LYS A 7 17.75 -23.05 5.90
C LYS A 7 16.72 -23.61 4.92
N GLU A 8 16.84 -24.87 4.51
CA GLU A 8 15.88 -25.54 3.63
C GLU A 8 14.61 -25.97 4.35
N GLN A 9 14.67 -26.31 5.65
CA GLN A 9 13.52 -26.75 6.44
C GLN A 9 12.45 -25.66 6.69
N ASN A 10 12.75 -24.38 6.39
CA ASN A 10 11.84 -23.24 6.58
C ASN A 10 11.53 -22.49 5.27
N ARG A 11 11.74 -23.11 4.09
CA ARG A 11 11.20 -22.53 2.85
C ARG A 11 9.71 -22.84 2.79
N ILE A 12 8.92 -21.91 3.32
CA ILE A 12 7.47 -21.90 3.10
C ILE A 12 7.28 -21.79 1.59
N ASP A 13 6.66 -22.81 1.00
CA ASP A 13 6.23 -22.75 -0.39
C ASP A 13 5.00 -21.84 -0.47
N LEU A 14 5.16 -20.72 -1.17
CA LEU A 14 4.11 -19.71 -1.35
C LEU A 14 3.35 -19.90 -2.67
N GLU A 15 3.80 -20.81 -3.53
CA GLU A 15 3.15 -21.03 -4.83
C GLU A 15 1.67 -21.42 -4.69
N PRO A 16 1.26 -22.29 -3.75
CA PRO A 16 -0.16 -22.59 -3.55
C PRO A 16 -0.98 -21.38 -3.11
N PHE A 17 -0.37 -20.46 -2.37
CA PHE A 17 -1.02 -19.22 -1.94
C PHE A 17 -1.19 -18.27 -3.13
N TYR A 18 -0.18 -18.12 -3.97
CA TYR A 18 -0.28 -17.30 -5.18
C TYR A 18 -1.31 -17.85 -6.16
N GLN A 19 -1.31 -19.17 -6.39
CA GLN A 19 -2.29 -19.81 -7.26
C GLN A 19 -3.73 -19.56 -6.78
N ALA A 20 -3.98 -19.62 -5.48
CA ALA A 20 -5.32 -19.32 -4.94
C ALA A 20 -5.77 -17.89 -5.23
N LEU A 21 -4.85 -16.91 -5.15
CA LEU A 21 -5.15 -15.51 -5.47
C LEU A 21 -5.35 -15.27 -6.98
N GLU A 22 -4.65 -16.02 -7.83
CA GLU A 22 -4.80 -15.95 -9.29
C GLU A 22 -6.09 -16.63 -9.77
N ASP A 23 -6.48 -17.75 -9.14
CA ASP A 23 -7.67 -18.53 -9.50
C ASP A 23 -8.98 -17.84 -9.09
N ASP A 24 -8.98 -17.12 -7.96
CA ASP A 24 -10.15 -16.38 -7.47
C ASP A 24 -9.76 -14.95 -7.04
N SER A 25 -9.96 -14.00 -7.95
CA SER A 25 -9.64 -12.58 -7.71
C SER A 25 -10.40 -11.98 -6.52
N LYS A 26 -11.53 -12.56 -6.11
CA LYS A 26 -12.27 -12.09 -4.93
C LYS A 26 -11.46 -12.23 -3.65
N LEU A 27 -10.61 -13.26 -3.55
CA LEU A 27 -9.75 -13.43 -2.38
C LEU A 27 -8.77 -12.25 -2.24
N LEU A 28 -8.25 -11.76 -3.36
CA LEU A 28 -7.38 -10.60 -3.36
C LEU A 28 -8.16 -9.31 -3.03
N GLU A 29 -9.36 -9.15 -3.59
CA GLU A 29 -10.24 -8.02 -3.30
C GLU A 29 -10.59 -7.95 -1.79
N GLU A 30 -11.04 -9.05 -1.20
CA GLU A 30 -11.35 -9.14 0.23
C GLU A 30 -10.11 -8.87 1.11
N ALA A 31 -8.94 -9.39 0.73
CA ALA A 31 -7.69 -9.12 1.44
C ALA A 31 -7.34 -7.61 1.43
N LEU A 32 -7.56 -6.93 0.30
CA LEU A 32 -7.34 -5.49 0.17
C LEU A 32 -8.36 -4.68 0.99
N GLU A 33 -9.63 -5.10 1.06
CA GLU A 33 -10.63 -4.47 1.92
C GLU A 33 -10.26 -4.56 3.40
N ILE A 34 -9.80 -5.74 3.85
CA ILE A 34 -9.32 -5.94 5.22
C ILE A 34 -8.13 -5.01 5.50
N LEU A 35 -7.16 -4.95 4.58
CA LEU A 35 -5.99 -4.08 4.70
C LEU A 35 -6.40 -2.60 4.79
N LEU A 36 -7.37 -2.17 3.98
CA LEU A 36 -7.92 -0.81 4.03
C LEU A 36 -8.59 -0.55 5.38
N GLY A 37 -9.36 -1.51 5.91
CA GLY A 37 -9.89 -1.45 7.26
C GLY A 37 -8.80 -1.22 8.29
N MET A 38 -7.72 -2.00 8.27
CA MET A 38 -6.59 -1.83 9.20
C MET A 38 -5.95 -0.44 9.11
N VAL A 39 -5.82 0.11 7.92
CA VAL A 39 -5.30 1.48 7.69
C VAL A 39 -6.19 2.53 8.36
N HIS A 40 -7.51 2.35 8.36
CA HIS A 40 -8.44 3.23 9.05
C HIS A 40 -8.34 3.16 10.59
N PHE A 41 -8.13 1.96 11.15
CA PHE A 41 -8.08 1.76 12.60
C PHE A 41 -6.70 1.97 13.21
N GLU A 42 -5.62 1.88 12.43
CA GLU A 42 -4.24 1.98 12.91
C GLU A 42 -3.40 2.99 12.12
N PRO A 43 -3.16 4.20 12.66
CA PRO A 43 -2.40 5.26 11.98
C PRO A 43 -0.96 4.87 11.60
N LYS A 44 -0.34 3.93 12.34
CA LYS A 44 1.00 3.42 12.02
C LYS A 44 0.99 2.49 10.80
N SER A 45 -0.13 1.84 10.52
CA SER A 45 -0.31 0.90 9.41
C SER A 45 -0.40 1.64 8.08
N VAL A 46 -0.98 2.85 8.07
CA VAL A 46 -0.95 3.80 6.92
C VAL A 46 0.49 4.04 6.44
N LYS A 47 1.40 4.39 7.36
CA LYS A 47 2.80 4.72 7.00
C LYS A 47 3.55 3.50 6.45
N LYS A 48 3.30 2.32 7.01
CA LYS A 48 3.90 1.07 6.52
C LYS A 48 3.42 0.75 5.11
N LEU A 49 2.12 0.85 4.85
CA LEU A 49 1.58 0.62 3.50
C LEU A 49 2.12 1.64 2.50
N ALA A 50 2.20 2.92 2.89
CA ALA A 50 2.78 3.96 2.03
C ALA A 50 4.26 3.69 1.68
N LEU A 51 5.03 3.10 2.61
CA LEU A 51 6.41 2.68 2.35
C LEU A 51 6.46 1.53 1.34
N VAL A 52 5.63 0.49 1.53
CA VAL A 52 5.51 -0.64 0.58
C VAL A 52 5.16 -0.13 -0.82
N ILE A 53 4.15 0.75 -0.95
CA ILE A 53 3.78 1.33 -2.24
C ILE A 53 4.94 2.09 -2.88
N LYS A 54 5.68 2.88 -2.09
CA LYS A 54 6.84 3.65 -2.58
C LYS A 54 7.97 2.75 -3.07
N GLU A 55 8.22 1.63 -2.40
CA GLU A 55 9.32 0.70 -2.71
C GLU A 55 8.96 -0.23 -3.87
N ASP A 56 7.75 -0.77 -3.88
CA ASP A 56 7.35 -1.85 -4.80
C ASP A 56 6.50 -1.37 -6.00
N SER A 57 5.88 -0.18 -5.92
CA SER A 57 5.00 0.33 -6.98
C SER A 57 5.20 1.81 -7.27
N ARG A 58 6.29 2.12 -7.97
CA ARG A 58 6.68 3.50 -8.31
C ARG A 58 5.60 4.28 -9.06
N ASN A 59 4.85 3.62 -9.95
CA ASN A 59 3.77 4.27 -10.70
C ASN A 59 2.63 4.69 -9.77
N LEU A 60 2.15 3.76 -8.92
CA LEU A 60 1.09 4.04 -7.95
C LEU A 60 1.52 5.14 -6.97
N TYR A 61 2.78 5.11 -6.52
CA TYR A 61 3.32 6.19 -5.69
C TYR A 61 3.23 7.55 -6.37
N ASN A 62 3.63 7.65 -7.65
CA ASN A 62 3.61 8.90 -8.40
C ASN A 62 2.18 9.43 -8.56
N GLU A 63 1.22 8.57 -8.91
CA GLU A 63 -0.20 8.94 -9.03
C GLU A 63 -0.75 9.49 -7.71
N ILE A 64 -0.49 8.81 -6.59
CA ILE A 64 -0.91 9.27 -5.26
C ILE A 64 -0.24 10.61 -4.91
N ALA A 65 1.05 10.77 -5.20
CA ALA A 65 1.80 12.00 -4.92
C ALA A 65 1.24 13.18 -5.72
N GLU A 66 0.90 13.00 -6.99
CA GLU A 66 0.27 14.03 -7.83
C GLU A 66 -1.11 14.44 -7.31
N LEU A 67 -1.95 13.46 -6.95
CA LEU A 67 -3.26 13.72 -6.34
C LEU A 67 -3.15 14.50 -5.04
N SER A 68 -2.18 14.16 -4.18
CA SER A 68 -1.96 14.87 -2.92
C SER A 68 -1.58 16.34 -3.12
N LYS A 69 -0.73 16.65 -4.11
CA LYS A 69 -0.31 18.03 -4.45
C LYS A 69 -1.48 18.85 -5.00
N SER A 70 -2.26 18.26 -5.91
CA SER A 70 -3.45 18.90 -6.49
C SER A 70 -4.47 19.31 -5.42
N ASN A 71 -4.63 18.49 -4.37
CA ASN A 71 -5.49 18.81 -3.24
C ASN A 71 -4.92 19.92 -2.32
N GLN A 72 -3.59 20.08 -2.25
CA GLN A 72 -2.97 21.17 -1.49
C GLN A 72 -3.04 22.52 -2.23
N ASP A 73 -2.87 22.53 -3.55
CA ASP A 73 -2.94 23.75 -4.35
C ASP A 73 -4.35 24.36 -4.38
N LYS A 74 -5.40 23.53 -4.26
CA LYS A 74 -6.79 24.00 -4.09
C LYS A 74 -7.06 24.71 -2.76
N GLY A 75 -6.22 24.54 -1.73
CA GLY A 75 -6.34 25.22 -0.45
C GLY A 75 -5.63 26.57 -0.37
N ASN A 76 -4.77 26.89 -1.34
CA ASN A 76 -3.86 28.04 -1.31
C ASN A 76 -4.29 29.22 -2.20
N THR A 77 -5.52 29.24 -2.72
CA THR A 77 -6.01 30.49 -3.36
C THR A 77 -6.09 31.57 -2.28
N PRO A 78 -5.31 32.67 -2.37
CA PRO A 78 -5.44 33.77 -1.44
C PRO A 78 -6.85 34.32 -1.61
N SER A 79 -7.62 34.35 -0.51
CA SER A 79 -8.89 35.05 -0.45
C SER A 79 -8.64 36.51 -0.81
N CYS A 80 -8.93 36.87 -2.06
CA CYS A 80 -8.75 38.21 -2.62
C CYS A 80 -9.93 39.12 -2.22
N CYS A 81 -10.28 39.12 -0.93
CA CYS A 81 -11.30 39.98 -0.34
C CYS A 81 -10.64 40.96 0.64
N GLY A 82 -9.75 41.80 0.10
CA GLY A 82 -9.39 43.07 0.73
C GLY A 82 -10.04 44.19 -0.08
N GLY A 83 -11.12 44.78 0.45
CA GLY A 83 -11.78 45.90 -0.24
C GLY A 83 -13.13 46.33 0.34
N HIS A 84 -13.13 46.94 1.53
CA HIS A 84 -13.74 48.26 1.76
C HIS A 84 -13.21 48.88 3.04
#